data_AF-A0A357KS30-F1
#
_entry.id   AF-A0A357KS30-F1
#
_cell.length_a   1.000
_cell.length_b   1.000
_cell.length_c   1.000
_cell.angle_alpha   90.00
_cell.angle_beta   90.00
_cell.angle_gamma   90.00
#
_symmetry.space_group_name_H-M   'P 1'
#
loop_
_entity.id
_entity.type
_entity.pdbx_description
1 polymer ?
#
loop_
_entity_poly.entity_id
_entity_poly.type
_entity_poly.pdbx_seq_one_letter_code
_entity_poly.pdbx_strand_id
1 'polypeptide(L)'
;MSLLFNTSAIKRSIDIVLSVIGLVVAFPLMVLIAMAIYAESPGTIFFSQERLGYRGKKFRLYKFRKFPVDWGNVGPGVTVAGDARMTRIGKHLERTKLDELPQLWNIFLGEMSFVGPRPESTQYGHLFTGKFARVLDFVPGIFGPNQITFRNESAMYPPDEDPEKFYEQVLFPEKARADIRYFSSANDLSDLAQIFKGLWVSVIGALDWKWAVRNILPIMTMDLVAIEAAWASAMISRFGVSAFEMPVGAIYLTGVWLLPLVVLPVLLLGGGYLHSIRHIVLRDVLRVAGLVAIGWLIGFLTLLWFETRGTSLTLAPAGFLFLAAYTVVPRILYKEYLRRKELNSKDFSELKKVIIFGTDDRAINLGSLIQRGFPTARLVGFLDNSSEVRGRTILDQKVVGSERDLPTLLSVHDFDQLWLSFSPDRIQRQRLESWTLENEVLLVILPEISAFESLFPNLSLTQEMKRPVALGDKIIDM
;
A
#
# COMPACT_ATOMS: atom_id res chain seq x y z
N MET A 1 1.78 14.05 -43.79
CA MET A 1 0.54 14.48 -43.12
C MET A 1 -0.63 13.68 -43.69
N SER A 2 -0.59 12.36 -43.51
CA SER A 2 -1.56 11.41 -44.05
C SER A 2 -1.68 10.30 -43.03
N LEU A 3 -2.89 10.12 -42.47
CA LEU A 3 -3.46 8.90 -41.89
C LEU A 3 -4.69 9.30 -41.06
N LEU A 4 -5.77 9.64 -41.77
CA LEU A 4 -7.11 9.73 -41.20
C LEU A 4 -7.60 8.29 -41.01
N PHE A 5 -7.39 7.75 -39.82
CA PHE A 5 -7.89 6.44 -39.41
C PHE A 5 -9.42 6.48 -39.27
N ASN A 6 -10.07 5.31 -39.27
CA ASN A 6 -11.53 5.10 -39.26
C ASN A 6 -12.21 5.51 -37.93
N THR A 7 -11.86 6.68 -37.41
CA THR A 7 -12.55 7.39 -36.35
C THR A 7 -13.21 8.61 -36.99
N SER A 8 -14.42 8.96 -36.54
CA SER A 8 -15.05 10.18 -37.02
C SER A 8 -14.09 11.35 -36.82
N ALA A 9 -14.05 12.32 -37.74
CA ALA A 9 -13.21 13.51 -37.61
C ALA A 9 -13.46 14.23 -36.27
N ILE A 10 -14.69 14.10 -35.75
CA ILE A 10 -15.12 14.55 -34.43
C ILE A 10 -14.37 13.82 -33.32
N LYS A 11 -14.39 12.48 -33.29
CA LYS A 11 -13.67 11.68 -32.29
C LYS A 11 -12.17 11.98 -32.29
N ARG A 12 -11.56 12.09 -33.47
CA ARG A 12 -10.14 12.46 -33.58
C ARG A 12 -9.85 13.85 -33.02
N SER A 13 -10.74 14.82 -33.27
CA SER A 13 -10.60 16.17 -32.72
C SER A 13 -10.71 16.18 -31.20
N ILE A 14 -11.64 15.41 -30.64
CA ILE A 14 -11.78 15.21 -29.19
C ILE A 14 -10.52 14.58 -28.61
N ASP A 15 -9.97 13.53 -29.23
CA ASP A 15 -8.73 12.90 -28.78
C ASP A 15 -7.56 13.89 -28.73
N ILE A 16 -7.41 14.76 -29.74
CA ILE A 16 -6.36 15.79 -29.75
C ILE A 16 -6.58 16.80 -28.63
N VAL A 17 -7.79 17.36 -28.50
CA VAL A 17 -8.07 18.38 -27.47
C VAL A 17 -7.86 17.82 -26.07
N LEU A 18 -8.41 16.64 -25.79
CA LEU A 18 -8.27 16.00 -24.47
C LEU A 18 -6.84 15.56 -24.19
N SER A 19 -6.07 15.12 -25.19
CA SER A 19 -4.67 14.74 -24.99
C SER A 19 -3.78 15.96 -24.73
N VAL A 20 -4.03 17.10 -25.40
CA VAL A 20 -3.33 18.35 -25.11
C VAL A 20 -3.65 18.85 -23.71
N ILE A 21 -4.93 18.88 -23.32
CA ILE A 21 -5.32 19.26 -21.95
C ILE A 21 -4.68 18.30 -20.93
N GLY A 22 -4.75 16.99 -21.18
CA GLY A 22 -4.15 15.96 -20.35
C GLY A 22 -2.65 16.13 -20.20
N LEU A 23 -1.93 16.41 -21.30
CA LEU A 23 -0.48 16.65 -21.28
C LEU A 23 -0.15 17.89 -20.45
N VAL A 24 -0.85 19.01 -20.63
CA VAL A 24 -0.59 20.26 -19.89
C VAL A 24 -0.86 20.06 -18.39
N VAL A 25 -1.98 19.44 -18.03
CA VAL A 25 -2.36 19.20 -16.62
C VAL A 25 -1.44 18.17 -15.97
N ALA A 26 -1.06 17.11 -16.68
CA ALA A 26 -0.20 16.06 -16.15
C ALA A 26 1.28 16.45 -16.16
N PHE A 27 1.69 17.48 -16.92
CA PHE A 27 3.11 17.84 -17.11
C PHE A 27 3.87 18.05 -15.79
N PRO A 28 3.38 18.82 -14.79
CA PRO A 28 4.10 18.98 -13.52
C PRO A 28 4.33 17.63 -12.81
N LEU A 29 3.32 16.76 -12.80
CA LEU A 29 3.43 15.43 -12.21
C LEU A 29 4.38 14.52 -13.00
N MET A 30 4.34 14.58 -14.34
CA MET A 30 5.24 13.83 -15.20
C MET A 30 6.70 14.22 -14.97
N VAL A 31 6.99 15.50 -14.72
CA VAL A 31 8.33 15.99 -14.35
C VAL A 31 8.77 15.43 -12.98
N LEU A 32 7.89 15.45 -11.98
CA LEU A 32 8.17 14.84 -10.67
C LEU A 32 8.46 13.33 -10.77
N ILE A 33 7.65 12.60 -11.56
CA ILE A 33 7.86 11.17 -11.82
C ILE A 33 9.18 10.95 -12.53
N ALA A 34 9.48 11.75 -13.56
CA ALA A 34 10.73 11.67 -14.32
C ALA A 34 11.96 11.86 -13.42
N MET A 35 11.94 12.85 -12.53
CA MET A 35 12.99 13.07 -11.54
C MET A 35 13.12 11.90 -10.55
N ALA A 36 11.99 11.37 -10.05
CA ALA A 36 12.00 10.23 -9.13
C ALA A 36 12.59 8.96 -9.76
N ILE A 37 12.25 8.68 -11.03
CA ILE A 37 12.81 7.55 -11.79
C ILE A 37 14.32 7.73 -11.95
N TYR A 38 14.75 8.92 -12.37
CA TYR A 38 16.17 9.21 -12.60
C TYR A 38 17.00 9.16 -11.31
N ALA A 39 16.44 9.65 -10.20
CA ALA A 39 17.08 9.63 -8.89
C ALA A 39 17.23 8.20 -8.32
N GLU A 40 16.25 7.31 -8.54
CA GLU A 40 16.33 5.93 -8.07
C GLU A 40 17.23 5.06 -8.96
N SER A 41 17.12 5.20 -10.29
CA SER A 41 17.88 4.45 -11.26
C SER A 41 18.30 5.40 -12.38
N PRO A 42 19.54 5.91 -12.39
CA PRO A 42 20.00 6.80 -13.45
C PRO A 42 19.86 6.16 -14.84
N GLY A 43 19.54 6.96 -15.86
CA GLY A 43 19.43 6.52 -17.26
C GLY A 43 18.13 6.96 -17.94
N THR A 44 17.64 6.15 -18.89
CA THR A 44 16.44 6.45 -19.69
C THR A 44 15.15 6.53 -18.86
N ILE A 45 14.50 7.69 -18.87
CA ILE A 45 13.25 7.90 -18.10
C ILE A 45 12.07 7.16 -18.73
N PHE A 46 12.03 7.13 -20.06
CA PHE A 46 10.96 6.50 -20.82
C PHE A 46 11.35 5.08 -21.25
N PHE A 47 10.39 4.18 -21.14
CA PHE A 47 10.39 2.89 -21.80
C PHE A 47 9.59 3.01 -23.10
N SER A 48 10.13 2.45 -24.18
CA SER A 48 9.47 2.45 -25.49
C SER A 48 9.48 1.06 -26.11
N GLN A 49 8.33 0.61 -26.61
CA GLN A 49 8.18 -0.71 -27.23
C GLN A 49 7.35 -0.61 -28.51
N GLU A 50 7.71 -1.37 -29.54
CA GLU A 50 6.84 -1.52 -30.71
C GLU A 50 5.57 -2.30 -30.36
N ARG A 51 4.43 -1.78 -30.80
CA ARG A 51 3.11 -2.39 -30.61
C ARG A 51 2.34 -2.45 -31.91
N LEU A 52 1.39 -3.37 -31.98
CA LEU A 52 0.44 -3.48 -33.09
C LEU A 52 -0.67 -2.43 -32.92
N GLY A 53 -0.83 -1.61 -33.95
CA GLY A 53 -1.86 -0.58 -34.05
C GLY A 53 -2.91 -0.89 -35.10
N TYR A 54 -3.62 0.14 -35.53
CA TYR A 54 -4.70 0.04 -36.50
C TYR A 54 -4.22 -0.65 -37.79
N ARG A 55 -5.00 -1.65 -38.24
CA ARG A 55 -4.69 -2.55 -39.37
C ARG A 55 -3.33 -3.23 -39.26
N GLY A 56 -2.88 -3.51 -38.03
CA GLY A 56 -1.60 -4.15 -37.76
C GLY A 56 -0.38 -3.25 -38.00
N LYS A 57 -0.56 -1.95 -38.23
CA LYS A 57 0.56 -1.02 -38.37
C LYS A 57 1.32 -0.91 -37.06
N LYS A 58 2.63 -1.08 -37.11
CA LYS A 58 3.48 -0.93 -35.94
C LYS A 58 3.62 0.54 -35.56
N PHE A 59 3.61 0.83 -34.27
CA PHE A 59 3.91 2.14 -33.73
C PHE A 59 4.68 2.00 -32.41
N ARG A 60 5.30 3.09 -31.94
CA ARG A 60 6.11 3.06 -30.72
C ARG A 60 5.32 3.58 -29.53
N LEU A 61 4.95 2.67 -28.62
CA LEU A 61 4.23 3.02 -27.39
C LEU A 61 5.21 3.58 -26.35
N TYR A 62 4.86 4.73 -25.74
CA TYR A 62 5.66 5.36 -24.69
C TYR A 62 5.08 5.09 -23.30
N LYS A 63 5.95 4.72 -22.35
CA LYS A 63 5.62 4.61 -20.92
C LYS A 63 6.76 5.15 -20.06
N PHE A 64 6.51 5.40 -18.78
CA PHE A 64 7.61 5.55 -17.84
C PHE A 64 8.28 4.21 -17.57
N ARG A 65 9.59 4.25 -17.39
CA ARG A 65 10.38 3.06 -17.10
C ARG A 65 10.15 2.59 -15.66
N LYS A 66 9.80 1.31 -15.49
CA LYS A 66 9.56 0.66 -14.19
C LYS A 66 10.69 -0.28 -13.74
N PHE A 67 11.52 -0.72 -14.68
CA PHE A 67 12.64 -1.63 -14.47
C PHE A 67 13.98 -0.86 -14.54
N PRO A 68 15.08 -1.35 -13.93
CA PRO A 68 16.41 -0.78 -14.10
C PRO A 68 16.87 -0.79 -15.57
N VAL A 69 17.78 0.12 -15.96
CA VAL A 69 18.35 0.17 -17.33
C VAL A 69 18.98 -1.17 -17.72
N ASP A 70 19.78 -1.72 -16.81
CA ASP A 70 20.71 -2.80 -17.09
C ASP A 70 20.09 -4.20 -16.92
N TRP A 71 18.77 -4.27 -16.77
CA TRP A 71 18.11 -5.52 -16.39
C TRP A 71 18.21 -6.62 -17.48
N GLY A 72 18.46 -6.26 -18.74
CA GLY A 72 18.53 -7.22 -19.85
C GLY A 72 17.18 -7.93 -20.10
N ASN A 73 17.08 -8.73 -21.17
CA ASN A 73 15.87 -9.50 -21.52
C ASN A 73 15.64 -10.73 -20.61
N VAL A 74 15.98 -10.63 -19.31
CA VAL A 74 15.89 -11.76 -18.38
C VAL A 74 14.51 -11.79 -17.72
N GLY A 75 13.72 -12.82 -18.06
CA GLY A 75 12.40 -13.12 -17.50
C GLY A 75 11.25 -13.01 -18.52
N PRO A 76 10.02 -13.37 -18.14
CA PRO A 76 8.89 -13.47 -19.04
C PRO A 76 8.55 -12.13 -19.70
N GLY A 77 8.05 -12.18 -20.95
CA GLY A 77 7.59 -11.02 -21.71
C GLY A 77 6.34 -10.33 -21.13
N VAL A 78 5.72 -10.94 -20.11
CA VAL A 78 4.60 -10.42 -19.32
C VAL A 78 5.03 -10.04 -17.91
N THR A 79 4.29 -9.11 -17.30
CA THR A 79 4.54 -8.63 -15.94
C THR A 79 3.63 -9.36 -14.95
N VAL A 80 4.22 -10.04 -13.97
CA VAL A 80 3.50 -10.79 -12.92
C VAL A 80 3.39 -10.00 -11.62
N ALA A 81 2.43 -10.34 -10.77
CA ALA A 81 2.22 -9.63 -9.51
C ALA A 81 3.45 -9.78 -8.60
N GLY A 82 3.92 -8.66 -8.06
CA GLY A 82 5.10 -8.66 -7.19
C GLY A 82 6.42 -8.87 -7.92
N ASP A 83 6.47 -8.65 -9.24
CA ASP A 83 7.67 -8.78 -10.06
C ASP A 83 8.91 -8.17 -9.37
N ALA A 84 9.83 -9.05 -8.96
CA ALA A 84 11.01 -8.68 -8.19
C ALA A 84 11.97 -7.78 -8.98
N ARG A 85 11.83 -7.75 -10.31
CA ARG A 85 12.64 -6.95 -11.23
C ARG A 85 12.31 -5.46 -11.16
N MET A 86 11.15 -5.09 -10.65
CA MET A 86 10.71 -3.68 -10.60
C MET A 86 11.45 -2.88 -9.52
N THR A 87 11.79 -1.64 -9.89
CA THR A 87 12.26 -0.60 -8.95
C THR A 87 11.18 -0.21 -7.93
N ARG A 88 11.52 0.47 -6.84
CA ARG A 88 10.52 0.90 -5.84
C ARG A 88 9.56 1.90 -6.45
N ILE A 89 10.06 2.90 -7.20
CA ILE A 89 9.22 3.83 -7.94
C ILE A 89 8.41 3.08 -9.01
N GLY A 90 9.03 2.13 -9.72
CA GLY A 90 8.35 1.28 -10.69
C GLY A 90 7.14 0.52 -10.12
N LYS A 91 7.25 -0.01 -8.89
CA LYS A 91 6.12 -0.65 -8.19
C LYS A 91 4.98 0.33 -7.90
N HIS A 92 5.29 1.58 -7.53
CA HIS A 92 4.26 2.61 -7.31
C HIS A 92 3.60 3.02 -8.62
N LEU A 93 4.39 3.19 -9.69
CA LEU A 93 3.87 3.51 -11.01
C LEU A 93 2.96 2.39 -11.56
N GLU A 94 3.33 1.12 -11.40
CA GLU A 94 2.50 -0.02 -11.79
C GLU A 94 1.15 -0.05 -11.06
N ARG A 95 1.16 0.16 -9.73
CA ARG A 95 -0.06 0.14 -8.90
C ARG A 95 -1.01 1.28 -9.25
N THR A 96 -0.44 2.46 -9.49
CA THR A 96 -1.20 3.69 -9.81
C THR A 96 -1.55 3.79 -11.29
N LYS A 97 -0.90 3.01 -12.16
CA LYS A 97 -0.93 3.12 -13.63
C LYS A 97 -0.44 4.47 -14.16
N LEU A 98 0.29 5.23 -13.34
CA LEU A 98 0.89 6.51 -13.75
C LEU A 98 2.01 6.32 -14.78
N ASP A 99 2.53 5.10 -14.94
CA ASP A 99 3.49 4.78 -16.01
C ASP A 99 2.92 4.96 -17.41
N GLU A 100 1.58 4.98 -17.55
CA GLU A 100 0.91 5.10 -18.83
C GLU A 100 0.68 6.55 -19.29
N LEU A 101 0.98 7.56 -18.45
CA LEU A 101 0.81 8.98 -18.80
C LEU A 101 1.52 9.40 -20.11
N PRO A 102 2.75 8.92 -20.44
CA PRO A 102 3.39 9.27 -21.71
C PRO A 102 2.59 8.84 -22.95
N GLN A 103 1.64 7.90 -22.84
CA GLN A 103 0.78 7.49 -23.95
C GLN A 103 -0.16 8.61 -24.42
N LEU A 104 -0.39 9.65 -23.62
CA LEU A 104 -1.09 10.86 -24.08
C LEU A 104 -0.40 11.48 -25.31
N TRP A 105 0.92 11.33 -25.42
CA TRP A 105 1.67 11.72 -26.62
C TRP A 105 1.32 10.85 -27.84
N ASN A 106 1.16 9.53 -27.67
CA ASN A 106 0.71 8.64 -28.74
C ASN A 106 -0.70 9.00 -29.21
N ILE A 107 -1.58 9.39 -28.28
CA ILE A 107 -2.91 9.90 -28.63
C ILE A 107 -2.80 11.21 -29.41
N PHE A 108 -1.98 12.15 -28.96
CA PHE A 108 -1.75 13.40 -29.69
C PHE A 108 -1.24 13.16 -31.11
N LEU A 109 -0.29 12.23 -31.32
CA LEU A 109 0.23 11.85 -32.63
C LEU A 109 -0.77 11.11 -33.52
N GLY A 110 -1.85 10.55 -32.95
CA GLY A 110 -2.88 9.81 -33.67
C GLY A 110 -2.56 8.33 -33.90
N GLU A 111 -1.57 7.81 -33.17
CA GLU A 111 -1.27 6.38 -33.12
C GLU A 111 -2.25 5.63 -32.20
N MET A 112 -2.83 6.36 -31.22
CA MET A 112 -3.81 5.88 -30.27
C MET A 112 -5.00 6.85 -30.13
N SER A 113 -6.04 6.38 -29.45
CA SER A 113 -7.26 7.10 -29.05
C SER A 113 -7.41 7.02 -27.52
N PHE A 114 -8.28 7.84 -26.91
CA PHE A 114 -8.60 7.65 -25.48
C PHE A 114 -9.30 6.32 -25.24
N VAL A 115 -10.17 5.88 -26.17
CA VAL A 115 -10.90 4.62 -26.08
C VAL A 115 -10.58 3.75 -27.28
N GLY A 116 -10.14 2.52 -27.01
CA GLY A 116 -9.69 1.58 -28.03
C GLY A 116 -9.17 0.27 -27.41
N PRO A 117 -9.01 -0.79 -28.20
CA PRO A 117 -8.42 -2.04 -27.71
C PRO A 117 -6.99 -1.79 -27.22
N ARG A 118 -6.52 -2.63 -26.29
CA ARG A 118 -5.16 -2.46 -25.76
C ARG A 118 -4.13 -2.82 -26.85
N PRO A 119 -3.15 -1.97 -27.15
CA PRO A 119 -2.15 -2.27 -28.17
C PRO A 119 -1.23 -3.39 -27.70
N GLU A 120 -1.22 -4.52 -28.40
CA GLU A 120 -0.43 -5.69 -28.02
C GLU A 120 0.99 -5.67 -28.59
N SER A 121 1.89 -6.39 -27.91
CA SER A 121 3.28 -6.56 -28.35
C SER A 121 3.34 -7.25 -29.70
N THR A 122 4.29 -6.85 -30.56
CA THR A 122 4.46 -7.46 -31.89
C THR A 122 4.77 -8.96 -31.82
N GLN A 123 5.30 -9.46 -30.70
CA GLN A 123 5.53 -10.90 -30.48
C GLN A 123 4.24 -11.73 -30.54
N TYR A 124 3.10 -11.14 -30.15
CA TYR A 124 1.79 -11.77 -30.15
C TYR A 124 1.02 -11.53 -31.46
N GLY A 125 1.67 -11.01 -32.49
CA GLY A 125 1.02 -10.70 -33.77
C GLY A 125 0.37 -11.92 -34.44
N HIS A 126 0.92 -13.11 -34.21
CA HIS A 126 0.40 -14.37 -34.74
C HIS A 126 -1.00 -14.74 -34.17
N LEU A 127 -1.38 -14.18 -33.02
CA LEU A 127 -2.68 -14.41 -32.39
C LEU A 127 -3.82 -13.64 -33.07
N PHE A 128 -3.51 -12.60 -33.85
CA PHE A 128 -4.49 -11.77 -34.56
C PHE A 128 -4.92 -12.40 -35.90
N THR A 129 -5.35 -13.66 -35.85
CA THR A 129 -5.80 -14.42 -37.01
C THR A 129 -7.26 -14.86 -36.86
N GLY A 130 -7.92 -15.20 -37.97
CA GLY A 130 -9.31 -15.63 -38.00
C GLY A 130 -10.25 -14.65 -37.31
N LYS A 131 -10.99 -15.12 -36.30
CA LYS A 131 -11.98 -14.31 -35.56
C LYS A 131 -11.39 -13.15 -34.77
N PHE A 132 -10.09 -13.19 -34.42
CA PHE A 132 -9.43 -12.15 -33.61
C PHE A 132 -8.77 -11.06 -34.44
N ALA A 133 -8.62 -11.25 -35.76
CA ALA A 133 -8.08 -10.24 -36.66
C ALA A 133 -8.86 -8.91 -36.57
N ARG A 134 -10.17 -8.98 -36.32
CA ARG A 134 -11.05 -7.82 -36.18
C ARG A 134 -10.67 -6.85 -35.05
N VAL A 135 -9.88 -7.28 -34.06
CA VAL A 135 -9.37 -6.35 -33.03
C VAL A 135 -8.50 -5.27 -33.66
N LEU A 136 -7.75 -5.59 -34.72
CA LEU A 136 -6.89 -4.64 -35.43
C LEU A 136 -7.68 -3.67 -36.32
N ASP A 137 -9.00 -3.84 -36.48
CA ASP A 137 -9.86 -2.90 -37.20
C ASP A 137 -10.18 -1.65 -36.38
N PHE A 138 -9.72 -1.57 -35.13
CA PHE A 138 -9.95 -0.44 -34.24
C PHE A 138 -8.63 0.25 -33.88
N VAL A 139 -8.68 1.58 -33.71
CA VAL A 139 -7.52 2.36 -33.24
C VAL A 139 -7.28 2.00 -31.77
N PRO A 140 -6.06 1.61 -31.36
CA PRO A 140 -5.79 1.26 -29.98
C PRO A 140 -6.05 2.40 -29.00
N GLY A 141 -6.30 2.08 -27.74
CA GLY A 141 -6.60 3.09 -26.74
C GLY A 141 -6.01 2.86 -25.35
N ILE A 142 -5.90 3.95 -24.61
CA ILE A 142 -5.45 3.94 -23.21
C ILE A 142 -6.55 3.37 -22.29
N PHE A 143 -7.82 3.62 -22.60
CA PHE A 143 -8.98 3.02 -21.94
C PHE A 143 -9.72 2.06 -22.86
N GLY A 144 -10.43 1.11 -22.25
CA GLY A 144 -11.24 0.12 -22.94
C GLY A 144 -11.72 -0.97 -21.98
N PRO A 145 -12.55 -1.91 -22.45
CA PRO A 145 -13.09 -3.00 -21.64
C PRO A 145 -11.98 -3.79 -20.96
N ASN A 146 -10.90 -4.07 -21.69
CA ASN A 146 -9.80 -4.88 -21.19
C ASN A 146 -8.99 -4.18 -20.11
N GLN A 147 -8.72 -2.89 -20.27
CA GLN A 147 -7.96 -2.07 -19.33
C GLN A 147 -8.71 -1.92 -18.00
N ILE A 148 -10.05 -1.96 -18.03
CA ILE A 148 -10.90 -1.90 -16.84
C ILE A 148 -10.99 -3.28 -16.16
N THR A 149 -11.40 -4.31 -16.90
CA THR A 149 -11.66 -5.65 -16.35
C THR A 149 -10.36 -6.34 -15.90
N PHE A 150 -9.29 -6.20 -16.68
CA PHE A 150 -8.01 -6.84 -16.44
C PHE A 150 -6.99 -5.87 -15.85
N ARG A 151 -7.42 -4.85 -15.07
CA ARG A 151 -6.50 -3.90 -14.41
C ARG A 151 -5.38 -4.60 -13.63
N ASN A 152 -5.76 -5.64 -12.90
CA ASN A 152 -4.88 -6.46 -12.05
C ASN A 152 -4.50 -7.77 -12.75
N GLU A 153 -4.35 -7.76 -14.08
CA GLU A 153 -3.94 -8.93 -14.88
C GLU A 153 -2.73 -9.65 -14.29
N SER A 154 -1.75 -8.90 -13.79
CA SER A 154 -0.53 -9.45 -13.19
C SER A 154 -0.82 -10.44 -12.05
N ALA A 155 -1.96 -10.33 -11.38
CA ALA A 155 -2.38 -11.22 -10.28
C ALA A 155 -3.20 -12.43 -10.75
N MET A 156 -3.53 -12.53 -12.05
CA MET A 156 -4.34 -13.63 -12.60
C MET A 156 -3.51 -14.81 -13.11
N TYR A 157 -2.18 -14.67 -13.18
CA TYR A 157 -1.28 -15.73 -13.63
C TYR A 157 -1.13 -16.82 -12.55
N PRO A 158 -1.40 -18.10 -12.88
CA PRO A 158 -1.15 -19.20 -11.96
C PRO A 158 0.35 -19.34 -11.64
N PRO A 159 0.74 -19.65 -10.38
CA PRO A 159 2.14 -19.79 -10.00
C PRO A 159 2.84 -21.02 -10.63
N ASP A 160 2.06 -22.05 -11.00
CA ASP A 160 2.56 -23.34 -11.49
C ASP A 160 2.54 -23.46 -13.03
N GLU A 161 2.15 -22.40 -13.75
CA GLU A 161 2.04 -22.38 -15.21
C GLU A 161 2.98 -21.37 -15.85
N ASP A 162 3.36 -21.64 -17.10
CA ASP A 162 4.12 -20.72 -17.93
C ASP A 162 3.25 -19.48 -18.24
N PRO A 163 3.63 -18.26 -17.78
CA PRO A 163 2.83 -17.06 -17.96
C PRO A 163 2.55 -16.72 -19.43
N GLU A 164 3.47 -17.04 -20.35
CA GLU A 164 3.29 -16.75 -21.77
C GLU A 164 2.25 -17.68 -22.39
N LYS A 165 2.30 -18.98 -22.07
CA LYS A 165 1.29 -19.95 -22.54
C LYS A 165 -0.09 -19.65 -21.98
N PHE A 166 -0.18 -19.35 -20.68
CA PHE A 166 -1.45 -18.96 -20.05
C PHE A 166 -2.03 -17.71 -20.71
N TYR A 167 -1.17 -16.72 -21.01
CA TYR A 167 -1.60 -15.52 -21.71
C TYR A 167 -2.17 -15.85 -23.10
N GLU A 168 -1.47 -16.63 -23.92
CA GLU A 168 -1.89 -16.96 -25.28
C GLU A 168 -3.17 -17.81 -25.33
N GLN A 169 -3.29 -18.79 -24.44
CA GLN A 169 -4.37 -19.78 -24.48
C GLN A 169 -5.63 -19.33 -23.75
N VAL A 170 -5.49 -18.52 -22.69
CA VAL A 170 -6.60 -18.17 -21.80
C VAL A 170 -6.91 -16.67 -21.83
N LEU A 171 -5.93 -15.82 -21.51
CA LEU A 171 -6.18 -14.38 -21.36
C LEU A 171 -6.45 -13.67 -22.68
N PHE A 172 -5.63 -13.90 -23.70
CA PHE A 172 -5.74 -13.22 -25.00
C PHE A 172 -7.10 -13.50 -25.68
N PRO A 173 -7.58 -14.76 -25.79
CA PRO A 173 -8.89 -15.04 -26.38
C PRO A 173 -10.05 -14.32 -25.68
N GLU A 174 -10.04 -14.27 -24.34
CA GLU A 174 -11.09 -13.58 -23.57
C GLU A 174 -11.02 -12.06 -23.75
N LYS A 175 -9.81 -11.50 -23.73
CA LYS A 175 -9.57 -10.09 -24.02
C LYS A 175 -10.05 -9.69 -25.41
N ALA A 176 -9.66 -10.45 -26.43
CA ALA A 176 -10.03 -10.18 -27.82
C ALA A 176 -11.56 -10.24 -28.01
N ARG A 177 -12.24 -11.21 -27.36
CA ARG A 177 -13.71 -11.29 -27.38
C ARG A 177 -14.36 -10.08 -26.71
N ALA A 178 -13.85 -9.64 -25.57
CA ALA A 178 -14.37 -8.48 -24.86
C ALA A 178 -14.24 -7.19 -25.70
N ASP A 179 -13.08 -6.97 -26.33
CA ASP A 179 -12.85 -5.83 -27.21
C ASP A 179 -13.77 -5.89 -28.44
N ILE A 180 -13.83 -7.02 -29.15
CA ILE A 180 -14.71 -7.16 -30.33
C ILE A 180 -16.16 -6.89 -29.96
N ARG A 181 -16.67 -7.44 -28.85
CA ARG A 181 -18.05 -7.22 -28.39
C ARG A 181 -18.33 -5.74 -28.17
N TYR A 182 -17.46 -5.05 -27.45
CA TYR A 182 -17.65 -3.63 -27.15
C TYR A 182 -17.52 -2.76 -28.40
N PHE A 183 -16.42 -2.86 -29.14
CA PHE A 183 -16.14 -1.98 -30.27
C PHE A 183 -17.04 -2.25 -31.48
N SER A 184 -17.67 -3.42 -31.56
CA SER A 184 -18.68 -3.69 -32.61
C SER A 184 -19.96 -2.88 -32.48
N SER A 185 -20.28 -2.37 -31.28
CA SER A 185 -21.51 -1.61 -31.00
C SER A 185 -21.25 -0.27 -30.31
N ALA A 186 -19.98 0.13 -30.20
CA ALA A 186 -19.56 1.35 -29.52
C ALA A 186 -20.06 2.61 -30.25
N ASN A 187 -20.42 3.61 -29.45
CA ASN A 187 -20.73 4.97 -29.86
C ASN A 187 -20.05 5.98 -28.92
N ASP A 188 -20.07 7.26 -29.30
CA ASP A 188 -19.35 8.32 -28.57
C ASP A 188 -19.76 8.42 -27.08
N LEU A 189 -21.04 8.18 -26.75
CA LEU A 189 -21.51 8.20 -25.36
C LEU A 189 -20.96 7.00 -24.57
N SER A 190 -20.95 5.82 -25.19
CA SER A 190 -20.38 4.62 -24.58
C SER A 190 -18.87 4.74 -24.37
N ASP A 191 -18.17 5.44 -25.27
CA ASP A 191 -16.74 5.73 -25.17
C ASP A 191 -16.47 6.70 -24.02
N LEU A 192 -17.26 7.78 -23.91
CA LEU A 192 -17.15 8.71 -22.78
C LEU A 192 -17.38 8.00 -21.44
N ALA A 193 -18.35 7.08 -21.39
CA ALA A 193 -18.57 6.26 -20.21
C ALA A 193 -17.37 5.35 -19.89
N GLN A 194 -16.65 4.83 -20.90
CA GLN A 194 -15.43 4.06 -20.67
C GLN A 194 -14.26 4.92 -20.20
N ILE A 195 -14.13 6.16 -20.67
CA ILE A 195 -13.14 7.10 -20.12
C ILE A 195 -13.41 7.32 -18.64
N PHE A 196 -14.66 7.62 -18.27
CA PHE A 196 -15.03 7.85 -16.88
C PHE A 196 -14.80 6.61 -16.02
N LYS A 197 -15.24 5.42 -16.47
CA LYS A 197 -15.00 4.15 -15.77
C LYS A 197 -13.51 3.85 -15.63
N GLY A 198 -12.73 4.04 -16.70
CA GLY A 198 -11.29 3.82 -16.72
C GLY A 198 -10.56 4.75 -15.75
N LEU A 199 -10.94 6.03 -15.70
CA LEU A 199 -10.40 7.01 -14.75
C LEU A 199 -10.78 6.65 -13.31
N TRP A 200 -12.06 6.34 -13.06
CA TRP A 200 -12.57 5.93 -11.76
C TRP A 200 -11.85 4.70 -11.21
N VAL A 201 -11.73 3.66 -12.03
CA VAL A 201 -11.00 2.43 -11.70
C VAL A 201 -9.50 2.68 -11.54
N SER A 202 -8.95 3.68 -12.21
CA SER A 202 -7.54 4.07 -12.03
C SER A 202 -7.28 4.80 -10.73
N VAL A 203 -8.17 5.70 -10.32
CA VAL A 203 -8.07 6.43 -9.05
C VAL A 203 -8.35 5.51 -7.86
N ILE A 204 -9.46 4.77 -7.90
CA ILE A 204 -9.88 3.92 -6.79
C ILE A 204 -9.06 2.64 -6.73
N GLY A 205 -8.76 2.03 -7.88
CA GLY A 205 -7.94 0.83 -7.92
C GLY A 205 -6.48 1.05 -7.54
N ALA A 206 -6.03 2.31 -7.43
CA ALA A 206 -4.71 2.66 -6.89
C ALA A 206 -4.69 2.73 -5.35
N LEU A 207 -5.85 2.91 -4.71
CA LEU A 207 -5.97 3.11 -3.27
C LEU A 207 -6.60 1.88 -2.61
N ASP A 208 -6.00 1.41 -1.51
CA ASP A 208 -6.67 0.43 -0.66
C ASP A 208 -7.77 1.14 0.14
N TRP A 209 -8.95 1.25 -0.48
CA TRP A 209 -10.08 1.96 0.11
C TRP A 209 -10.55 1.33 1.42
N LYS A 210 -10.42 -0.01 1.55
CA LYS A 210 -10.75 -0.70 2.79
C LYS A 210 -9.78 -0.29 3.90
N TRP A 211 -8.49 -0.23 3.60
CA TRP A 211 -7.49 0.28 4.53
C TRP A 211 -7.71 1.77 4.84
N ALA A 212 -7.97 2.61 3.84
CA ALA A 212 -8.18 4.05 4.02
C ALA A 212 -9.44 4.33 4.86
N VAL A 213 -10.56 3.68 4.57
CA VAL A 213 -11.79 3.80 5.38
C VAL A 213 -11.57 3.28 6.79
N ARG A 214 -10.81 2.20 6.98
CA ARG A 214 -10.58 1.63 8.31
C ARG A 214 -9.58 2.43 9.15
N ASN A 215 -8.56 3.03 8.53
CA ASN A 215 -7.43 3.65 9.25
C ASN A 215 -7.40 5.18 9.16
N ILE A 216 -7.81 5.78 8.04
CA ILE A 216 -7.75 7.24 7.83
C ILE A 216 -9.07 7.89 8.25
N LEU A 217 -10.21 7.37 7.77
CA LEU A 217 -11.51 8.02 7.93
C LEU A 217 -11.85 8.36 9.39
N PRO A 218 -11.67 7.47 10.39
CA PRO A 218 -11.98 7.79 11.78
C PRO A 218 -11.12 8.92 12.35
N ILE A 219 -9.84 8.99 11.95
CA ILE A 219 -8.93 10.07 12.38
C ILE A 219 -9.35 11.37 11.72
N MET A 220 -9.62 11.35 10.42
CA MET A 220 -10.00 12.54 9.67
C MET A 220 -11.32 13.12 10.17
N THR A 221 -12.29 12.27 10.52
CA THR A 221 -13.55 12.72 11.16
C THR A 221 -13.30 13.29 12.55
N MET A 222 -12.41 12.68 13.33
CA MET A 222 -12.05 13.19 14.66
C MET A 222 -11.33 14.54 14.56
N ASP A 223 -10.41 14.71 13.60
CA ASP A 223 -9.73 15.96 13.37
C ASP A 223 -10.67 17.05 12.85
N LEU A 224 -11.63 16.70 11.99
CA LEU A 224 -12.66 17.63 11.55
C LEU A 224 -13.41 18.20 12.76
N VAL A 225 -13.88 17.33 13.66
CA VAL A 225 -14.54 17.76 14.90
C VAL A 225 -13.58 18.57 15.79
N ALA A 226 -12.32 18.17 15.87
CA ALA A 226 -11.30 18.88 16.65
C ALA A 226 -11.01 20.29 16.11
N ILE A 227 -10.97 20.46 14.79
CA ILE A 227 -10.78 21.76 14.13
C ILE A 227 -11.94 22.69 14.49
N GLU A 228 -13.18 22.21 14.36
CA GLU A 228 -14.38 22.98 14.72
C GLU A 228 -14.40 23.36 16.20
N ALA A 229 -14.13 22.38 17.07
CA ALA A 229 -14.08 22.61 18.51
C ALA A 229 -12.98 23.59 18.89
N ALA A 230 -11.80 23.51 18.25
CA ALA A 230 -10.70 24.42 18.50
C ALA A 230 -11.03 25.86 18.10
N TRP A 231 -11.69 26.04 16.95
CA TRP A 231 -12.16 27.34 16.50
C TRP A 231 -13.21 27.93 17.46
N ALA A 232 -14.20 27.12 17.87
CA ALA A 232 -15.21 27.54 18.83
C ALA A 232 -14.58 27.93 20.18
N SER A 233 -13.64 27.14 20.69
CA SER A 233 -12.91 27.44 21.93
C SER A 233 -12.08 28.72 21.82
N ALA A 234 -11.43 28.96 20.69
CA ALA A 234 -10.72 30.22 20.44
C ALA A 234 -11.68 31.42 20.48
N MET A 235 -12.85 31.30 19.85
CA MET A 235 -13.86 32.35 19.86
C MET A 235 -14.44 32.61 21.25
N ILE A 236 -14.81 31.57 21.99
CA ILE A 236 -15.30 31.69 23.37
C ILE A 236 -14.22 32.30 24.27
N SER A 237 -12.94 31.91 24.10
CA SER A 237 -11.86 32.46 24.92
C SER A 237 -11.68 33.97 24.76
N ARG A 238 -12.05 34.50 23.59
CA ARG A 238 -11.91 35.93 23.28
C ARG A 238 -13.18 36.72 23.54
N PHE A 239 -14.34 36.19 23.13
CA PHE A 239 -15.62 36.92 23.13
C PHE A 239 -16.60 36.38 24.18
N GLY A 240 -16.23 35.36 24.95
CA GLY A 240 -17.16 34.65 25.82
C GLY A 240 -18.27 33.97 25.02
N VAL A 241 -19.38 33.67 25.69
CA VAL A 241 -20.55 33.01 25.06
C VAL A 241 -21.23 33.93 24.03
N SER A 242 -21.01 35.24 24.10
CA SER A 242 -21.53 36.22 23.12
C SER A 242 -20.99 36.02 21.71
N ALA A 243 -19.95 35.19 21.54
CA ALA A 243 -19.46 34.73 20.23
C ALA A 243 -20.57 34.11 19.36
N PHE A 244 -21.56 33.45 19.98
CA PHE A 244 -22.66 32.78 19.26
C PHE A 244 -23.78 33.73 18.83
N GLU A 245 -23.76 34.98 19.30
CA GLU A 245 -24.76 36.00 18.96
C GLU A 245 -24.33 36.86 17.76
N MET A 246 -23.09 36.69 17.28
CA MET A 246 -22.55 37.42 16.15
C MET A 246 -23.14 36.97 14.80
N PRO A 247 -23.19 37.86 13.78
CA PRO A 247 -23.78 37.54 12.48
C PRO A 247 -23.14 36.32 11.82
N VAL A 248 -23.98 35.35 11.43
CA VAL A 248 -23.59 34.06 10.85
C VAL A 248 -22.61 34.20 9.68
N GLY A 249 -22.74 35.25 8.86
CA GLY A 249 -21.87 35.44 7.68
C GLY A 249 -20.39 35.69 7.98
N ALA A 250 -20.04 36.32 9.11
CA ALA A 250 -18.66 36.72 9.39
C ALA A 250 -17.84 35.63 10.11
N ILE A 251 -18.49 34.81 10.94
CA ILE A 251 -17.84 33.75 11.74
C ILE A 251 -17.82 32.40 11.01
N TYR A 252 -18.89 32.08 10.29
CA TYR A 252 -19.05 30.75 9.71
C TYR A 252 -18.34 30.60 8.35
N LEU A 253 -18.26 31.66 7.53
CA LEU A 253 -17.53 31.56 6.26
C LEU A 253 -16.01 31.48 6.44
N THR A 254 -15.48 32.10 7.49
CA THR A 254 -14.03 32.35 7.62
C THR A 254 -13.33 31.29 8.44
N GLY A 255 -13.93 30.73 9.51
CA GLY A 255 -13.27 29.72 10.34
C GLY A 255 -13.74 28.29 10.13
N VAL A 256 -15.06 28.08 10.15
CA VAL A 256 -15.73 26.76 10.11
C VAL A 256 -15.47 26.04 8.79
N TRP A 257 -15.45 26.74 7.66
CA TRP A 257 -15.18 26.09 6.38
C TRP A 257 -13.72 26.17 5.98
N LEU A 258 -13.06 27.31 6.21
CA LEU A 258 -11.69 27.53 5.78
C LEU A 258 -10.68 26.65 6.51
N LEU A 259 -10.79 26.52 7.84
CA LEU A 259 -9.80 25.77 8.61
C LEU A 259 -9.81 24.28 8.24
N PRO A 260 -10.95 23.58 8.13
CA PRO A 260 -10.96 22.23 7.59
C PRO A 260 -10.44 22.13 6.16
N LEU A 261 -10.81 23.07 5.28
CA LEU A 261 -10.37 23.09 3.88
C LEU A 261 -8.86 23.31 3.71
N VAL A 262 -8.18 23.87 4.72
CA VAL A 262 -6.73 24.08 4.70
C VAL A 262 -6.00 23.01 5.51
N VAL A 263 -6.41 22.79 6.76
CA VAL A 263 -5.71 21.93 7.72
C VAL A 263 -5.81 20.46 7.33
N LEU A 264 -6.98 19.97 6.89
CA LEU A 264 -7.13 18.55 6.52
C LEU A 264 -6.29 18.18 5.28
N PRO A 265 -6.25 18.97 4.19
CA PRO A 265 -5.34 18.69 3.09
C PRO A 265 -3.85 18.76 3.49
N VAL A 266 -3.46 19.70 4.34
CA VAL A 266 -2.07 19.77 4.85
C VAL A 266 -1.72 18.52 5.67
N LEU A 267 -2.63 18.06 6.53
CA LEU A 267 -2.46 16.81 7.27
C LEU A 267 -2.41 15.59 6.34
N LEU A 268 -3.24 15.56 5.29
CA LEU A 268 -3.28 14.46 4.33
C LEU A 268 -2.01 14.38 3.49
N LEU A 269 -1.63 15.49 2.86
CA LEU A 269 -0.47 15.58 1.98
C LEU A 269 0.85 15.49 2.76
N GLY A 270 0.89 16.03 3.98
CA GLY A 270 2.03 15.94 4.88
C GLY A 270 2.20 14.60 5.58
N GLY A 271 1.28 13.64 5.36
CA GLY A 271 1.39 12.30 5.91
C GLY A 271 0.96 12.15 7.36
N GLY A 272 0.16 13.08 7.88
CA GLY A 272 -0.47 13.03 9.22
C GLY A 272 -1.46 11.87 9.41
N TYR A 273 -1.82 11.16 8.34
CA TYR A 273 -2.68 9.97 8.35
C TYR A 273 -1.98 8.68 7.88
N LEU A 274 -0.69 8.74 7.53
CA LEU A 274 0.03 7.56 6.98
C LEU A 274 0.24 6.45 8.02
N HIS A 275 0.30 6.80 9.30
CA HIS A 275 0.52 5.84 10.38
C HIS A 275 -0.81 5.45 11.02
N SER A 276 -1.01 4.16 11.25
CA SER A 276 -2.16 3.68 12.02
C SER A 276 -2.12 4.30 13.43
N ILE A 277 -3.27 4.75 13.95
CA ILE A 277 -3.41 5.26 15.33
C ILE A 277 -2.77 4.34 16.36
N ARG A 278 -2.78 3.03 16.08
CA ARG A 278 -2.21 1.98 16.94
C ARG A 278 -0.71 2.17 17.19
N HIS A 279 0.00 2.84 16.28
CA HIS A 279 1.46 2.95 16.28
C HIS A 279 1.97 4.39 16.35
N ILE A 280 1.17 5.35 16.82
CA ILE A 280 1.63 6.76 16.96
C ILE A 280 2.84 6.82 17.90
N VAL A 281 3.98 7.28 17.39
CA VAL A 281 5.21 7.53 18.14
C VAL A 281 5.37 9.04 18.41
N LEU A 282 6.27 9.44 19.32
CA LEU A 282 6.52 10.86 19.61
C LEU A 282 6.88 11.68 18.36
N ARG A 283 7.63 11.07 17.43
CA ARG A 283 7.95 11.68 16.13
C ARG A 283 6.70 12.00 15.31
N ASP A 284 5.68 11.15 15.35
CA ASP A 284 4.44 11.39 14.62
C ASP A 284 3.61 12.50 15.28
N VAL A 285 3.64 12.59 16.61
CA VAL A 285 3.02 13.71 17.34
C VAL A 285 3.68 15.02 16.95
N LEU A 286 5.02 15.09 16.93
CA LEU A 286 5.75 16.27 16.51
C LEU A 286 5.50 16.61 15.02
N ARG A 287 5.39 15.59 14.16
CA ARG A 287 5.05 15.78 12.75
C ARG A 287 3.64 16.39 12.61
N VAL A 288 2.63 15.81 13.28
CA VAL A 288 1.25 16.31 13.24
C VAL A 288 1.20 17.74 13.78
N ALA A 289 1.87 18.04 14.89
CA ALA A 289 1.95 19.40 15.42
C ALA A 289 2.57 20.38 14.41
N GLY A 290 3.65 19.98 13.73
CA GLY A 290 4.27 20.78 12.67
C GLY A 290 3.35 21.01 11.47
N LEU A 291 2.63 19.97 11.03
CA LEU A 291 1.65 20.09 9.94
C LEU A 291 0.46 20.97 10.33
N VAL A 292 -0.02 20.87 11.56
CA VAL A 292 -1.05 21.75 12.11
C VAL A 292 -0.56 23.19 12.17
N ALA A 293 0.70 23.44 12.53
CA ALA A 293 1.27 24.78 12.51
C ALA A 293 1.32 25.36 11.09
N ILE A 294 1.68 24.55 10.09
CA ILE A 294 1.67 24.96 8.68
C ILE A 294 0.23 25.26 8.22
N GLY A 295 -0.71 24.35 8.48
CA GLY A 295 -2.12 24.53 8.13
C GLY A 295 -2.74 25.74 8.81
N TRP A 296 -2.43 25.95 10.09
CA TRP A 296 -2.84 27.14 10.84
C TRP A 296 -2.26 28.42 10.24
N LEU A 297 -0.97 28.44 9.90
CA LEU A 297 -0.35 29.61 9.29
C LEU A 297 -1.00 29.97 7.96
N ILE A 298 -1.24 28.99 7.08
CA ILE A 298 -1.92 29.20 5.81
C ILE A 298 -3.36 29.70 6.03
N GLY A 299 -4.11 29.04 6.92
CA GLY A 299 -5.48 29.41 7.25
C GLY A 299 -5.54 30.82 7.83
N PHE A 300 -4.64 31.15 8.76
CA PHE A 300 -4.54 32.46 9.38
C PHE A 300 -4.16 33.57 8.39
N LEU A 301 -3.20 33.34 7.50
CA LEU A 301 -2.86 34.31 6.45
C LEU A 301 -4.04 34.52 5.49
N THR A 302 -4.80 33.46 5.21
CA THR A 302 -6.00 33.53 4.37
C THR A 302 -7.11 34.31 5.08
N LEU A 303 -7.31 34.09 6.38
CA LEU A 303 -8.22 34.88 7.22
C LEU A 303 -7.86 36.37 7.17
N LEU A 304 -6.57 36.71 7.35
CA LEU A 304 -6.10 38.10 7.25
C LEU A 304 -6.34 38.73 5.88
N TRP A 305 -6.35 37.93 4.81
CA TRP A 305 -6.60 38.40 3.46
C TRP A 305 -8.09 38.72 3.20
N PHE A 306 -9.00 37.89 3.73
CA PHE A 306 -10.43 38.07 3.54
C PHE A 306 -11.06 39.06 4.52
N GLU A 307 -10.48 39.27 5.71
CA GLU A 307 -11.06 40.17 6.70
C GLU A 307 -10.52 41.61 6.65
N THR A 308 -11.39 42.53 6.28
CA THR A 308 -11.27 43.95 6.61
C THR A 308 -11.48 44.18 8.11
N ARG A 309 -10.40 44.30 8.88
CA ARG A 309 -10.29 44.98 10.20
C ARG A 309 -11.02 44.38 11.44
N GLY A 310 -11.47 43.12 11.44
CA GLY A 310 -12.28 42.55 12.54
C GLY A 310 -11.62 41.46 13.43
N THR A 311 -11.07 40.40 12.85
CA THR A 311 -10.36 39.36 13.61
C THR A 311 -8.98 39.84 14.06
N SER A 312 -8.92 40.36 15.29
CA SER A 312 -7.65 40.73 15.89
C SER A 312 -6.66 39.57 15.90
N LEU A 313 -5.39 39.88 15.68
CA LEU A 313 -4.23 39.01 15.85
C LEU A 313 -4.18 38.27 17.19
N THR A 314 -4.97 38.67 18.20
CA THR A 314 -5.05 38.00 19.50
C THR A 314 -5.71 36.61 19.45
N LEU A 315 -6.49 36.30 18.42
CA LEU A 315 -7.00 34.93 18.20
C LEU A 315 -5.94 33.98 17.67
N ALA A 316 -4.86 34.50 17.09
CA ALA A 316 -3.86 33.69 16.40
C ALA A 316 -3.15 32.69 17.34
N PRO A 317 -2.67 33.11 18.54
CA PRO A 317 -2.01 32.19 19.46
C PRO A 317 -3.01 31.21 20.10
N ALA A 318 -4.18 31.69 20.53
CA ALA A 318 -5.19 30.85 21.17
C ALA A 318 -5.73 29.78 20.21
N GLY A 319 -6.05 30.17 18.97
CA GLY A 319 -6.54 29.24 17.95
C GLY A 319 -5.50 28.20 17.56
N PHE A 320 -4.21 28.58 17.44
CA PHE A 320 -3.14 27.61 17.24
C PHE A 320 -3.03 26.61 18.40
N LEU A 321 -3.03 27.10 19.64
CA LEU A 321 -2.88 26.25 20.83
C LEU A 321 -4.05 25.26 20.95
N PHE A 322 -5.29 25.73 20.78
CA PHE A 322 -6.47 24.86 20.79
C PHE A 322 -6.42 23.86 19.64
N LEU A 323 -6.06 24.29 18.43
CA LEU A 323 -6.01 23.41 17.27
C LEU A 323 -4.94 22.33 17.42
N ALA A 324 -3.74 22.70 17.88
CA ALA A 324 -2.67 21.74 18.15
C ALA A 324 -3.07 20.76 19.28
N ALA A 325 -3.66 21.25 20.37
CA ALA A 325 -4.11 20.41 21.46
C ALA A 325 -5.23 19.44 21.01
N TYR A 326 -6.24 19.95 20.30
CA TYR A 326 -7.43 19.17 19.95
C TYR A 326 -7.17 18.20 18.79
N THR A 327 -6.15 18.41 17.96
CA THR A 327 -5.75 17.42 16.95
C THR A 327 -4.81 16.36 17.53
N VAL A 328 -3.98 16.69 18.53
CA VAL A 328 -3.01 15.74 19.12
C VAL A 328 -3.62 14.92 20.26
N VAL A 329 -4.30 15.55 21.22
CA VAL A 329 -4.78 14.88 22.45
C VAL A 329 -5.79 13.77 22.14
N PRO A 330 -6.84 13.98 21.31
CA PRO A 330 -7.77 12.92 20.93
C PRO A 330 -7.08 11.73 20.26
N ARG A 331 -5.98 11.94 19.52
CA ARG A 331 -5.21 10.83 18.91
C ARG A 331 -4.52 9.98 19.96
N ILE A 332 -3.94 10.61 20.99
CA ILE A 332 -3.31 9.92 22.13
C ILE A 332 -4.37 9.15 22.92
N LEU A 333 -5.51 9.78 23.21
CA LEU A 333 -6.62 9.15 23.93
C LEU A 333 -7.23 7.99 23.14
N TYR A 334 -7.43 8.16 21.84
CA TYR A 334 -8.00 7.12 20.97
C TYR A 334 -7.03 5.93 20.81
N LYS A 335 -5.71 6.19 20.75
CA LYS A 335 -4.69 5.13 20.82
C LYS A 335 -4.79 4.35 22.13
N GLU A 336 -4.88 5.04 23.26
CA GLU A 336 -5.00 4.40 24.57
C GLU A 336 -6.31 3.62 24.73
N TYR A 337 -7.42 4.16 24.20
CA TYR A 337 -8.70 3.46 24.13
C TYR A 337 -8.61 2.18 23.31
N LEU A 338 -8.02 2.23 22.10
CA LEU A 338 -7.84 1.04 21.26
C LEU A 338 -6.93 0.01 21.94
N ARG A 339 -5.85 0.44 22.61
CA ARG A 339 -4.98 -0.43 23.41
C ARG A 339 -5.76 -1.14 24.52
N ARG A 340 -6.59 -0.41 25.27
CA ARG A 340 -7.42 -0.98 26.34
C ARG A 340 -8.52 -1.88 25.81
N LYS A 341 -9.14 -1.51 24.69
CA LYS A 341 -10.14 -2.36 24.03
C LYS A 341 -9.52 -3.66 23.55
N GLU A 342 -8.30 -3.65 23.02
CA GLU A 342 -7.59 -4.85 22.58
C GLU A 342 -7.16 -5.73 23.76
N LEU A 343 -6.77 -5.12 24.89
CA LEU A 343 -6.55 -5.84 26.16
C LEU A 343 -7.86 -6.45 26.69
N ASN A 344 -8.97 -5.72 26.63
CA ASN A 344 -10.26 -6.19 27.16
C ASN A 344 -11.02 -7.13 26.22
N SER A 345 -10.73 -7.12 24.91
CA SER A 345 -11.36 -7.99 23.91
C SER A 345 -10.62 -9.32 23.71
N LYS A 346 -9.42 -9.46 24.27
CA LYS A 346 -8.71 -10.73 24.33
C LYS A 346 -9.10 -11.40 25.63
N ASP A 347 -9.96 -12.41 25.54
CA ASP A 347 -10.15 -13.40 26.59
C ASP A 347 -8.77 -13.94 26.98
N PHE A 348 -8.24 -13.51 28.13
CA PHE A 348 -6.99 -14.02 28.69
C PHE A 348 -7.17 -15.43 29.30
N SER A 349 -8.30 -16.09 29.04
CA SER A 349 -8.63 -17.43 29.55
C SER A 349 -7.92 -18.57 28.81
N GLU A 350 -7.38 -18.34 27.61
CA GLU A 350 -6.57 -19.33 26.88
C GLU A 350 -5.23 -18.74 26.44
N LEU A 351 -4.23 -18.79 27.33
CA LEU A 351 -2.83 -18.64 26.89
C LEU A 351 -2.53 -19.74 25.86
N LYS A 352 -2.22 -19.36 24.62
CA LYS A 352 -1.89 -20.34 23.58
C LYS A 352 -0.57 -21.02 23.93
N LYS A 353 -0.58 -22.35 23.93
CA LYS A 353 0.56 -23.15 24.34
C LYS A 353 1.53 -23.27 23.16
N VAL A 354 2.78 -22.89 23.36
CA VAL A 354 3.79 -22.76 22.30
C VAL A 354 4.97 -23.68 22.56
N ILE A 355 5.42 -24.39 21.52
CA ILE A 355 6.71 -25.07 21.48
C ILE A 355 7.64 -24.35 20.51
N ILE A 356 8.89 -24.13 20.93
CA ILE A 356 9.93 -23.51 20.09
C ILE A 356 10.81 -24.60 19.51
N PHE A 357 11.00 -24.60 18.18
CA PHE A 357 11.94 -25.46 17.50
C PHE A 357 13.26 -24.73 17.26
N GLY A 358 14.32 -25.29 17.84
CA GLY A 358 15.69 -24.81 17.90
C GLY A 358 16.10 -24.54 19.36
N THR A 359 17.38 -24.71 19.65
CA THR A 359 17.98 -24.40 20.97
C THR A 359 19.12 -23.40 20.89
N ASP A 360 19.23 -22.68 19.77
CA ASP A 360 20.22 -21.62 19.57
C ASP A 360 19.90 -20.38 20.42
N ASP A 361 20.82 -19.41 20.43
CA ASP A 361 20.65 -18.14 21.14
C ASP A 361 19.35 -17.42 20.73
N ARG A 362 18.83 -17.68 19.53
CA ARG A 362 17.59 -17.07 19.04
C ARG A 362 16.38 -17.68 19.72
N ALA A 363 16.33 -19.00 19.79
CA ALA A 363 15.30 -19.73 20.50
C ALA A 363 15.27 -19.39 22.00
N ILE A 364 16.44 -19.27 22.63
CA ILE A 364 16.57 -18.89 24.05
C ILE A 364 16.02 -17.47 24.26
N ASN A 365 16.44 -16.50 23.44
CA ASN A 365 15.94 -15.13 23.55
C ASN A 365 14.42 -15.06 23.39
N LEU A 366 13.87 -15.78 22.42
CA LEU A 366 12.43 -15.87 22.19
C LEU A 366 11.66 -16.49 23.36
N GLY A 367 12.17 -17.59 23.92
CA GLY A 367 11.60 -18.22 25.10
C GLY A 367 11.60 -17.28 26.32
N SER A 368 12.67 -16.50 26.48
CA SER A 368 12.77 -15.52 27.57
C SER A 368 11.76 -14.38 27.43
N LEU A 369 11.45 -13.96 26.21
CA LEU A 369 10.42 -12.96 25.93
C LEU A 369 9.04 -13.49 26.30
N ILE A 370 8.71 -14.72 25.91
CA ILE A 370 7.43 -15.36 26.24
C ILE A 370 7.24 -15.44 27.75
N GLN A 371 8.25 -15.89 28.51
CA GLN A 371 8.18 -15.96 29.97
C GLN A 371 8.03 -14.59 30.65
N ARG A 372 8.56 -13.54 30.03
CA ARG A 372 8.47 -12.15 30.53
C ARG A 372 7.19 -11.44 30.12
N GLY A 373 6.23 -12.13 29.50
CA GLY A 373 4.89 -11.61 29.18
C GLY A 373 4.70 -11.12 27.75
N PHE A 374 5.55 -11.52 26.81
CA PHE A 374 5.37 -11.31 25.37
C PHE A 374 4.20 -12.20 24.85
N PRO A 375 3.37 -11.72 23.90
CA PRO A 375 1.91 -11.75 24.01
C PRO A 375 1.30 -13.16 24.07
N THR A 376 0.32 -13.34 24.97
CA THR A 376 -0.69 -14.42 24.97
C THR A 376 -0.18 -15.85 24.68
N ALA A 377 1.06 -16.15 25.04
CA ALA A 377 1.70 -17.43 24.79
C ALA A 377 2.25 -18.03 26.09
N ARG A 378 2.11 -19.34 26.27
CA ARG A 378 2.77 -20.10 27.34
C ARG A 378 3.77 -21.05 26.71
N LEU A 379 5.05 -20.87 27.01
CA LEU A 379 6.10 -21.78 26.55
C LEU A 379 5.93 -23.15 27.23
N VAL A 380 5.79 -24.19 26.42
CA VAL A 380 5.64 -25.59 26.85
C VAL A 380 6.97 -26.34 26.85
N GLY A 381 7.87 -26.00 25.92
CA GLY A 381 9.15 -26.68 25.77
C GLY A 381 9.90 -26.33 24.50
N PHE A 382 11.10 -26.88 24.38
CA PHE A 382 11.97 -26.72 23.22
C PHE A 382 12.06 -28.03 22.43
N LEU A 383 12.25 -27.91 21.12
CA LEU A 383 12.54 -29.02 20.22
C LEU A 383 13.92 -28.83 19.61
N ASP A 384 14.68 -29.91 19.48
CA ASP A 384 15.93 -29.90 18.72
C ASP A 384 16.20 -31.28 18.10
N ASN A 385 16.78 -31.28 16.90
CA ASN A 385 17.16 -32.51 16.23
C ASN A 385 18.51 -33.06 16.74
N SER A 386 19.30 -32.26 17.47
CA SER A 386 20.54 -32.71 18.10
C SER A 386 20.25 -33.57 19.33
N SER A 387 20.84 -34.78 19.35
CA SER A 387 20.77 -35.70 20.48
C SER A 387 21.50 -35.18 21.72
N GLU A 388 22.38 -34.18 21.59
CA GLU A 388 23.23 -33.66 22.68
C GLU A 388 22.46 -32.79 23.67
N VAL A 389 21.38 -32.14 23.21
CA VAL A 389 20.56 -31.20 23.99
C VAL A 389 19.25 -31.84 24.47
N ARG A 390 18.95 -33.07 24.05
CA ARG A 390 17.71 -33.78 24.42
C ARG A 390 17.65 -34.01 25.94
N GLY A 391 16.52 -33.64 26.55
CA GLY A 391 16.32 -33.78 28.00
C GLY A 391 16.96 -32.69 28.87
N ARG A 392 17.75 -31.77 28.28
CA ARG A 392 18.27 -30.60 29.00
C ARG A 392 17.17 -29.59 29.29
N THR A 393 17.37 -28.80 30.34
CA THR A 393 16.47 -27.70 30.72
C THR A 393 17.04 -26.38 30.23
N ILE A 394 16.25 -25.63 29.48
CA ILE A 394 16.54 -24.30 28.95
C ILE A 394 15.42 -23.38 29.45
N LEU A 395 15.76 -22.31 30.17
CA LEU A 395 14.79 -21.37 30.76
C LEU A 395 13.67 -22.09 31.54
N ASP A 396 14.02 -23.00 32.43
CA ASP A 396 13.07 -23.81 33.23
C ASP A 396 12.10 -24.70 32.41
N GLN A 397 12.34 -24.89 31.11
CA GLN A 397 11.57 -25.77 30.23
C GLN A 397 12.48 -26.83 29.59
N LYS A 398 11.98 -28.05 29.42
CA LYS A 398 12.78 -29.15 28.87
C LYS A 398 12.85 -29.11 27.34
N VAL A 399 13.96 -29.61 26.78
CA VAL A 399 14.04 -30.02 25.38
C VAL A 399 13.30 -31.35 25.26
N VAL A 400 12.05 -31.27 24.79
CA VAL A 400 11.05 -32.34 24.89
C VAL A 400 11.27 -33.44 23.86
N GLY A 401 11.92 -33.13 22.74
CA GLY A 401 12.23 -34.10 21.69
C GLY A 401 12.74 -33.44 20.41
N SER A 402 12.66 -34.20 19.32
CA SER A 402 13.05 -33.82 17.98
C SER A 402 11.84 -33.62 17.07
N GLU A 403 12.06 -33.14 15.84
CA GLU A 403 11.01 -33.03 14.82
C GLU A 403 10.26 -34.35 14.59
N ARG A 404 10.95 -35.49 14.71
CA ARG A 404 10.35 -36.82 14.53
C ARG A 404 9.38 -37.20 15.65
N ASP A 405 9.53 -36.57 16.81
CA ASP A 405 8.71 -36.83 17.99
C ASP A 405 7.43 -35.95 18.00
N LEU A 406 7.28 -35.01 17.05
CA LEU A 406 6.13 -34.09 16.96
C LEU A 406 4.75 -34.76 17.09
N PRO A 407 4.46 -35.90 16.41
CA PRO A 407 3.17 -36.58 16.56
C PRO A 407 2.91 -37.10 17.98
N THR A 408 3.96 -37.54 18.68
CA THR A 408 3.87 -38.03 20.06
C THR A 408 3.85 -36.88 21.06
N LEU A 409 4.53 -35.76 20.76
CA LEU A 409 4.58 -34.61 21.65
C LEU A 409 3.26 -33.83 21.66
N LEU A 410 2.54 -33.79 20.54
CA LEU A 410 1.23 -33.14 20.49
C LEU A 410 0.23 -33.82 21.44
N SER A 411 0.24 -35.15 21.53
CA SER A 411 -0.65 -35.89 22.42
C SER A 411 -0.26 -35.82 23.90
N VAL A 412 1.02 -35.61 24.21
CA VAL A 412 1.53 -35.55 25.59
C VAL A 412 1.51 -34.13 26.16
N HIS A 413 1.84 -33.13 25.35
CA HIS A 413 2.08 -31.75 25.82
C HIS A 413 1.02 -30.74 25.38
N ASP A 414 0.09 -31.13 24.49
CA ASP A 414 -1.11 -30.37 24.10
C ASP A 414 -0.78 -28.91 23.78
N PHE A 415 -0.16 -28.64 22.63
CA PHE A 415 0.27 -27.29 22.23
C PHE A 415 -0.42 -26.81 20.95
N ASP A 416 -0.72 -25.51 20.88
CA ASP A 416 -1.48 -24.91 19.79
C ASP A 416 -0.59 -24.33 18.69
N GLN A 417 0.69 -24.05 19.00
CA GLN A 417 1.59 -23.37 18.07
C GLN A 417 3.01 -23.95 18.09
N LEU A 418 3.61 -24.03 16.90
CA LEU A 418 5.00 -24.42 16.68
C LEU A 418 5.78 -23.24 16.10
N TRP A 419 6.76 -22.74 16.86
CA TRP A 419 7.53 -21.55 16.48
C TRP A 419 8.95 -21.96 16.05
N LEU A 420 9.35 -21.60 14.84
CA LEU A 420 10.71 -21.88 14.33
C LEU A 420 11.63 -20.69 14.60
N SER A 421 12.77 -20.96 15.24
CA SER A 421 13.85 -19.98 15.48
C SER A 421 14.82 -19.84 14.29
N PHE A 422 14.68 -20.71 13.29
CA PHE A 422 15.50 -20.78 12.09
C PHE A 422 14.63 -20.79 10.83
N SER A 423 15.25 -20.53 9.68
CA SER A 423 14.58 -20.68 8.38
C SER A 423 14.73 -22.13 7.89
N PRO A 424 13.63 -22.92 7.81
CA PRO A 424 13.70 -24.30 7.34
C PRO A 424 14.01 -24.35 5.84
N ASP A 425 14.66 -25.44 5.40
CA ASP A 425 14.82 -25.72 3.97
C ASP A 425 13.46 -26.02 3.30
N ARG A 426 13.42 -26.02 1.96
CA ARG A 426 12.17 -26.20 1.19
C ARG A 426 11.44 -27.51 1.54
N ILE A 427 12.16 -28.59 1.79
CA ILE A 427 11.60 -29.93 2.04
C ILE A 427 11.13 -30.03 3.50
N GLN A 428 11.89 -29.48 4.44
CA GLN A 428 11.51 -29.41 5.85
C GLN A 428 10.29 -28.50 6.04
N ARG A 429 10.25 -27.37 5.35
CA ARG A 429 9.12 -26.44 5.37
C ARG A 429 7.83 -27.10 4.89
N GLN A 430 7.85 -27.77 3.75
CA GLN A 430 6.67 -28.48 3.24
C GLN A 430 6.18 -29.56 4.21
N ARG A 431 7.10 -30.31 4.83
CA ARG A 431 6.75 -31.33 5.84
C ARG A 431 6.08 -30.73 7.08
N LEU A 432 6.65 -29.66 7.62
CA LEU A 432 6.10 -28.96 8.78
C LEU A 432 4.76 -28.31 8.45
N GLU A 433 4.62 -27.62 7.32
CA GLU A 433 3.37 -27.02 6.87
C GLU A 433 2.26 -28.08 6.72
N SER A 434 2.53 -29.21 6.08
CA SER A 434 1.56 -30.32 5.97
C SER A 434 1.17 -30.88 7.33
N TRP A 435 2.15 -31.18 8.20
CA TRP A 435 1.87 -31.74 9.52
C TRP A 435 1.07 -30.78 10.40
N THR A 436 1.42 -29.49 10.40
CA THR A 436 0.70 -28.47 11.19
C THR A 436 -0.72 -28.24 10.69
N LEU A 437 -0.96 -28.30 9.38
CA LEU A 437 -2.30 -28.22 8.78
C LEU A 437 -3.19 -29.41 9.18
N GLU A 438 -2.63 -30.63 9.18
CA GLU A 438 -3.35 -31.86 9.53
C GLU A 438 -3.74 -31.92 11.02
N ASN A 439 -2.99 -31.25 11.89
CA ASN A 439 -3.13 -31.32 13.34
C ASN A 439 -3.66 -30.02 13.98
N GLU A 440 -4.15 -29.07 13.17
CA GLU A 440 -4.67 -27.77 13.61
C GLU A 440 -3.69 -26.92 14.45
N VAL A 441 -2.38 -27.14 14.26
CA VAL A 441 -1.30 -26.39 14.94
C VAL A 441 -0.91 -25.19 14.09
N LEU A 442 -0.72 -24.00 14.69
CA LEU A 442 -0.23 -22.84 13.96
C LEU A 442 1.30 -22.87 13.82
N LEU A 443 1.80 -22.94 12.58
CA LEU A 443 3.22 -22.77 12.28
C LEU A 443 3.60 -21.29 12.21
N VAL A 444 4.56 -20.86 13.02
CA VAL A 444 5.12 -19.51 12.99
C VAL A 444 6.61 -19.59 12.67
N ILE A 445 7.01 -19.06 11.51
CA ILE A 445 8.42 -18.95 11.12
C ILE A 445 8.88 -17.54 11.42
N LEU A 446 9.77 -17.37 12.39
CA LEU A 446 10.24 -16.05 12.77
C LEU A 446 11.33 -15.57 11.80
N PRO A 447 11.24 -14.33 11.28
CA PRO A 447 12.38 -13.73 10.59
C PRO A 447 13.52 -13.47 11.59
N GLU A 448 14.73 -13.25 11.09
CA GLU A 448 15.90 -12.90 11.92
C GLU A 448 15.51 -11.93 13.05
N ILE A 449 15.99 -12.15 14.28
CA ILE A 449 15.64 -11.32 15.44
C ILE A 449 15.87 -9.82 15.17
N SER A 450 16.86 -9.48 14.35
CA SER A 450 17.12 -8.13 13.83
C SER A 450 15.97 -7.55 12.99
N ALA A 451 15.31 -8.37 12.17
CA ALA A 451 14.11 -8.00 11.43
C ALA A 451 12.87 -7.95 12.36
N PHE A 452 12.85 -8.74 13.43
CA PHE A 452 11.81 -8.68 14.48
C PHE A 452 11.90 -7.40 15.33
N GLU A 453 13.11 -6.93 15.67
CA GLU A 453 13.36 -5.61 16.28
C GLU A 453 12.89 -4.47 15.36
N SER A 454 13.03 -4.64 14.04
CA SER A 454 12.56 -3.65 13.05
C SER A 454 11.02 -3.56 12.98
N LEU A 455 10.32 -4.64 13.35
CA LEU A 455 8.86 -4.70 13.45
C LEU A 455 8.35 -4.14 14.80
N PHE A 456 9.20 -4.07 15.83
CA PHE A 456 8.86 -3.54 17.16
C PHE A 456 9.94 -2.57 17.72
N PRO A 457 10.18 -1.41 17.07
CA PRO A 457 11.33 -0.53 17.35
C PRO A 457 11.31 0.19 18.72
N ASN A 458 10.30 -0.04 19.56
CA ASN A 458 10.16 0.58 20.88
C ASN A 458 10.53 -0.36 22.04
N LEU A 459 11.00 -1.58 21.77
CA LEU A 459 11.62 -2.43 22.79
C LEU A 459 13.10 -2.04 22.95
N SER A 460 13.44 -1.26 23.97
CA SER A 460 14.84 -1.08 24.37
C SER A 460 15.30 -2.33 25.12
N LEU A 461 15.94 -3.26 24.41
CA LEU A 461 16.73 -4.28 25.07
C LEU A 461 17.94 -3.56 25.71
N THR A 462 18.04 -3.57 27.05
CA THR A 462 19.18 -3.02 27.80
C THR A 462 20.50 -3.64 27.32
N GLN A 463 21.62 -2.90 27.43
CA GLN A 463 22.94 -3.36 26.99
C GLN A 463 23.38 -4.71 27.59
N GLU A 464 22.81 -5.15 28.72
CA GLU A 464 22.99 -6.50 29.27
C GLU A 464 22.42 -7.62 28.38
N MET A 465 21.34 -7.35 27.63
CA MET A 465 20.72 -8.30 26.70
C MET A 465 21.42 -8.36 25.32
N LYS A 466 22.45 -7.54 25.10
CA LYS A 466 23.32 -7.58 23.90
C LYS A 466 24.62 -8.34 24.13
N ARG A 467 24.89 -8.78 25.37
CA ARG A 467 26.02 -9.67 25.62
C ARG A 467 25.59 -11.08 25.23
N PRO A 468 26.34 -11.82 24.38
CA PRO A 468 26.17 -13.26 24.35
C PRO A 468 26.34 -13.73 25.80
N VAL A 469 25.40 -14.54 26.28
CA VAL A 469 25.57 -15.22 27.55
C VAL A 469 26.83 -16.06 27.36
N ALA A 470 27.95 -15.61 27.91
CA ALA A 470 29.15 -16.43 27.95
C ALA A 470 28.74 -17.71 28.68
N LEU A 471 28.96 -18.86 28.04
CA LEU A 471 28.94 -20.14 28.74
C LEU A 471 29.99 -20.05 29.85
N GLY A 472 29.53 -19.74 31.04
CA GLY A 472 30.32 -19.53 32.23
C GLY A 472 29.38 -19.58 33.41
N ASP A 473 29.27 -20.77 33.97
CA ASP A 473 28.72 -21.06 35.29
C ASP A 473 27.22 -20.80 35.49
N LYS A 474 26.41 -21.69 34.92
CA LYS A 474 25.27 -22.36 35.60
C LYS A 474 24.63 -23.40 34.68
N ILE A 475 25.43 -24.37 34.24
CA ILE A 475 24.92 -25.71 33.95
C ILE A 475 24.81 -26.36 35.34
N ILE A 476 23.59 -26.40 35.88
CA ILE A 476 23.34 -27.18 37.09
C ILE A 476 22.90 -28.54 36.61
N ASP A 477 23.82 -29.51 36.63
CA ASP A 477 23.48 -30.92 36.64
C ASP A 477 22.82 -31.22 37.99
N MET A 478 21.51 -31.51 37.95
CA MET A 478 20.81 -32.32 38.96
C MET A 478 19.73 -33.15 38.29
#